data_AF-A0A165CID0-F1
#
_entry.id   AF-A0A165CID0-F1
#
_cell.length_a   1.000
_cell.length_b   1.000
_cell.length_c   1.000
_cell.angle_alpha   90.00
_cell.angle_beta   90.00
_cell.angle_gamma   90.00
#
_symmetry.space_group_name_H-M   'P 1'
#
loop_
_entity.id
_entity.type
_entity.pdbx_description
1 polymer ?
#
loop_
_entity_poly.entity_id
_entity_poly.type
_entity_poly.pdbx_seq_one_letter_code
_entity_poly.pdbx_strand_id
1 'polypeptide(L)'
;MKFSTTFIPLLAAGSSLAAATRSSLTRGAAASRRDIIQSRQMHIQRDLLDVCASLDVDLEILGIVYGHLDICLCVSLIPDFIEVDVVAQAAVDVLGLAVVEASIQALIEGADSHAQCQYPPHAEPVCEVGWVCGFKCEDGFTPYTPPGSDHPTECVCDLPSTVCNGICGSFPNGCGSQSASRRKRAPTCASGLTACGVPGGSRGKGYECLDTTSELESCGGCVVSSPFSTPANAPLGRDCSAIPHVSSVLCAQSKCVVSACDTGYTADAIGAAGVSVLRRDVLDAGAIAAAAADVANLVEADALAAAGVSVL
;
A
#
# COMPACT_ATOMS: atom_id res chain seq x y z
N MET A 1 44.01 76.15 38.75
CA MET A 1 43.16 76.02 39.95
C MET A 1 41.91 75.24 39.58
N LYS A 2 41.48 74.36 40.50
CA LYS A 2 40.23 73.57 40.57
C LYS A 2 40.25 72.17 39.95
N PHE A 3 40.30 71.23 40.89
CA PHE A 3 39.98 69.81 40.83
C PHE A 3 38.51 69.58 40.45
N SER A 4 38.23 68.46 39.78
CA SER A 4 36.97 67.75 39.95
C SER A 4 37.13 66.26 39.70
N THR A 5 37.19 65.53 40.81
CA THR A 5 36.94 64.10 40.98
C THR A 5 35.44 63.84 40.93
N THR A 6 35.00 62.67 40.44
CA THR A 6 33.94 61.77 41.00
C THR A 6 33.48 60.76 39.93
N PHE A 7 33.82 59.47 40.12
CA PHE A 7 33.01 58.36 40.63
C PHE A 7 32.27 57.57 39.53
N ILE A 8 32.77 56.35 39.28
CA ILE A 8 32.16 55.29 38.46
C ILE A 8 31.49 54.30 39.43
N PRO A 9 30.20 53.96 39.26
CA PRO A 9 29.60 52.86 40.02
C PRO A 9 29.77 51.53 39.26
N LEU A 10 30.36 50.55 39.95
CA LEU A 10 30.23 49.13 39.66
C LEU A 10 28.76 48.70 39.89
N LEU A 11 28.15 48.03 38.92
CA LEU A 11 26.96 47.21 39.15
C LEU A 11 27.32 45.74 38.98
N ALA A 12 27.20 45.03 40.10
CA ALA A 12 27.44 43.61 40.24
C ALA A 12 26.29 42.80 39.61
N ALA A 13 26.67 41.76 38.86
CA ALA A 13 25.82 40.63 38.56
C ALA A 13 25.65 39.76 39.82
N GLY A 14 24.44 39.21 40.03
CA GLY A 14 24.24 38.25 41.11
C GLY A 14 22.79 37.86 41.36
N SER A 15 22.40 36.75 40.74
CA SER A 15 21.60 35.68 41.36
C SER A 15 20.11 35.91 41.64
N SER A 16 19.28 35.35 40.78
CA SER A 16 17.91 34.94 41.14
C SER A 16 17.62 33.57 40.52
N LEU A 17 17.91 32.53 41.31
CA LEU A 17 17.46 31.15 41.08
C LEU A 17 16.38 30.85 42.13
N ALA A 18 15.13 30.69 41.72
CA ALA A 18 14.21 29.65 42.22
C ALA A 18 12.80 29.79 41.63
N ALA A 19 12.21 28.61 41.37
CA ALA A 19 10.79 28.32 41.20
C ALA A 19 10.14 28.59 39.83
N ALA A 20 10.38 27.68 38.88
CA ALA A 20 9.39 27.32 37.86
C ALA A 20 9.49 25.83 37.49
N THR A 21 9.14 24.95 38.44
CA THR A 21 8.85 23.54 38.15
C THR A 21 7.37 23.28 38.36
N ARG A 22 6.54 23.56 37.34
CA ARG A 22 5.21 22.92 37.17
C ARG A 22 4.87 22.78 35.68
N SER A 23 4.87 21.51 35.26
CA SER A 23 3.89 20.91 34.34
C SER A 23 4.02 21.15 32.83
N SER A 24 5.12 20.68 32.25
CA SER A 24 5.24 20.36 30.81
C SER A 24 4.57 19.03 30.46
N LEU A 25 3.25 18.90 30.63
CA LEU A 25 2.53 17.64 30.28
C LEU A 25 1.28 17.80 29.42
N THR A 26 0.94 19.00 28.95
CA THR A 26 -0.27 19.20 28.13
C THR A 26 -0.03 19.63 26.68
N ARG A 27 1.23 19.86 26.27
CA ARG A 27 1.55 20.24 24.88
C ARG A 27 1.77 19.07 23.91
N GLY A 28 2.00 17.85 24.41
CA GLY A 28 2.20 16.66 23.57
C GLY A 28 0.91 16.01 23.02
N ALA A 29 -0.21 16.17 23.71
CA ALA A 29 -1.47 15.52 23.32
C ALA A 29 -2.19 16.19 22.14
N ALA A 30 -1.94 17.49 21.91
CA ALA A 30 -2.53 18.24 20.79
C ALA A 30 -1.78 18.00 19.46
N ALA A 31 -0.46 17.81 19.52
CA ALA A 31 0.35 17.45 18.34
C ALA A 31 0.06 16.02 17.87
N SER A 32 -0.02 15.06 18.81
CA SER A 32 -0.30 13.65 18.48
C SER A 32 -1.72 13.37 17.98
N ARG A 33 -2.72 14.22 18.29
CA ARG A 33 -4.09 14.07 17.77
C ARG A 33 -4.29 14.62 16.35
N ARG A 34 -3.42 15.51 15.87
CA ARG A 34 -3.48 16.00 14.49
C ARG A 34 -3.06 14.92 13.48
N ASP A 35 -2.22 13.99 13.92
CA ASP A 35 -1.63 12.91 13.13
C ASP A 35 -2.63 11.78 12.78
N ILE A 36 -3.56 11.47 13.69
CA ILE A 36 -4.47 10.32 13.56
C ILE A 36 -5.65 10.60 12.59
N ILE A 37 -5.98 11.86 12.34
CA ILE A 37 -7.03 12.25 11.38
C ILE A 37 -6.44 12.38 9.96
N GLN A 38 -5.20 12.89 9.83
CA GLN A 38 -4.51 13.02 8.54
C GLN A 38 -4.21 11.66 7.90
N SER A 39 -3.90 10.65 8.71
CA SER A 39 -3.63 9.27 8.23
C SER A 39 -4.84 8.50 7.67
N ARG A 40 -6.08 9.02 7.80
CA ARG A 40 -7.30 8.35 7.30
C ARG A 40 -7.84 8.90 5.99
N GLN A 41 -7.30 10.00 5.51
CA GLN A 41 -7.53 10.49 4.15
C GLN A 41 -6.27 10.23 3.34
N MET A 42 -6.04 8.96 3.03
CA MET A 42 -5.01 8.56 2.08
C MET A 42 -5.48 8.96 0.68
N HIS A 43 -5.42 10.26 0.36
CA HIS A 43 -5.10 10.64 -1.00
C HIS A 43 -3.68 10.13 -1.18
N ILE A 44 -3.52 9.02 -1.90
CA ILE A 44 -2.22 8.64 -2.44
C ILE A 44 -1.91 9.71 -3.50
N GLN A 45 -1.50 10.90 -3.07
CA GLN A 45 -0.53 11.62 -3.87
C GLN A 45 0.70 10.73 -3.80
N ARG A 46 0.93 9.97 -4.88
CA ARG A 46 2.28 9.51 -5.15
C ARG A 46 3.09 10.79 -5.10
N ASP A 47 4.11 10.85 -4.25
CA ASP A 47 5.18 11.84 -4.39
C ASP A 47 5.55 11.80 -5.87
N LEU A 48 5.08 12.79 -6.63
CA LEU A 48 5.33 12.85 -8.06
C LEU A 48 6.76 13.36 -8.16
N LEU A 49 7.68 12.41 -8.02
CA LEU A 49 9.09 12.64 -8.19
C LEU A 49 9.30 12.94 -9.67
N ASP A 50 9.49 14.21 -9.99
CA ASP A 50 9.70 14.67 -11.36
C ASP A 50 11.14 15.14 -11.53
N VAL A 51 11.62 15.19 -12.76
CA VAL A 51 12.94 15.74 -13.09
C VAL A 51 12.72 16.96 -13.95
N CYS A 52 13.20 18.11 -13.49
CA CYS A 52 13.02 19.40 -14.15
C CYS A 52 14.36 20.07 -14.40
N ALA A 53 14.45 20.84 -15.48
CA ALA A 53 15.64 21.62 -15.82
C ALA A 53 15.26 22.93 -16.52
N SER A 54 16.11 23.94 -16.36
CA SER A 54 16.10 25.14 -17.18
C SER A 54 16.97 24.89 -18.40
N LEU A 55 16.34 24.88 -19.58
CA LEU A 55 16.99 24.67 -20.87
C LEU A 55 17.20 26.04 -21.54
N ASP A 56 18.45 26.32 -21.87
CA ASP A 56 18.91 27.46 -22.70
C ASP A 56 19.88 26.89 -23.75
N VAL A 57 19.34 26.08 -24.66
CA VAL A 57 20.10 25.21 -25.59
C VAL A 57 19.40 25.11 -26.93
N ASP A 58 20.18 24.84 -27.99
CA ASP A 58 19.62 24.51 -29.30
C ASP A 58 19.12 23.07 -29.33
N LEU A 59 17.89 22.87 -29.82
CA LEU A 59 17.36 21.54 -30.10
C LEU A 59 18.03 20.99 -31.36
N GLU A 60 19.15 20.32 -31.17
CA GLU A 60 19.92 19.65 -32.21
C GLU A 60 19.69 18.12 -32.16
N ILE A 61 19.10 17.55 -33.21
CA ILE A 61 18.91 16.10 -33.32
C ILE A 61 19.52 15.62 -34.64
N LEU A 62 20.44 14.66 -34.56
CA LEU A 62 21.18 14.11 -35.70
C LEU A 62 21.92 15.17 -36.55
N GLY A 63 22.47 16.22 -35.91
CA GLY A 63 23.23 17.26 -36.59
C GLY A 63 22.38 18.34 -37.27
N ILE A 64 21.07 18.35 -37.04
CA ILE A 64 20.14 19.37 -37.53
C ILE A 64 19.64 20.19 -36.35
N VAL A 65 19.82 21.52 -36.42
CA VAL A 65 19.30 22.47 -35.45
C VAL A 65 17.88 22.86 -35.85
N TYR A 66 16.90 22.53 -35.01
CA TYR A 66 15.49 22.85 -35.25
C TYR A 66 15.11 24.23 -34.71
N GLY A 67 15.78 24.67 -33.64
CA GLY A 67 15.57 25.97 -33.02
C GLY A 67 16.18 26.02 -31.62
N HIS A 68 16.13 27.20 -31.03
CA HIS A 68 16.64 27.46 -29.69
C HIS A 68 15.52 27.28 -28.65
N LEU A 69 15.81 26.54 -27.58
CA LEU A 69 14.93 26.34 -26.44
C LEU A 69 15.43 27.17 -25.26
N ASP A 70 14.65 28.17 -24.86
CA ASP A 70 14.82 28.98 -23.65
C ASP A 70 13.58 28.81 -22.75
N ILE A 71 13.52 27.69 -22.02
CA ILE A 71 12.35 27.28 -21.24
C ILE A 71 12.76 26.41 -20.04
N CYS A 72 11.99 26.49 -18.96
CA CYS A 72 12.07 25.55 -17.85
C CYS A 72 11.04 24.43 -18.07
N LEU A 73 11.50 23.18 -18.15
CA LEU A 73 10.65 22.03 -18.47
C LEU A 73 10.92 20.85 -17.55
N CYS A 74 9.85 20.11 -17.21
CA CYS A 74 9.89 18.86 -16.47
C CYS A 74 9.58 17.68 -17.38
N VAL A 75 10.11 16.49 -17.06
CA VAL A 75 9.90 15.27 -17.84
C VAL A 75 8.41 14.94 -17.98
N SER A 76 7.63 15.12 -16.92
CA SER A 76 6.19 14.86 -16.97
C SER A 76 5.40 15.77 -17.93
N LEU A 77 5.95 16.93 -18.28
CA LEU A 77 5.31 17.94 -19.14
C LEU A 77 5.78 17.90 -20.59
N ILE A 78 6.71 16.99 -20.95
CA ILE A 78 7.22 16.87 -22.33
C ILE A 78 6.09 16.66 -23.35
N PRO A 79 5.10 15.77 -23.12
CA PRO A 79 4.04 15.54 -24.11
C PRO A 79 3.25 16.82 -24.41
N ASP A 80 2.84 17.54 -23.37
CA ASP A 80 2.08 18.78 -23.49
C ASP A 80 2.93 19.89 -24.14
N PHE A 81 4.23 19.96 -23.82
CA PHE A 81 5.16 20.91 -24.43
C PHE A 81 5.28 20.69 -25.94
N ILE A 82 5.43 19.44 -26.39
CA ILE A 82 5.52 19.10 -27.81
C ILE A 82 4.23 19.51 -28.56
N GLU A 83 3.06 19.45 -27.91
CA GLU A 83 1.81 19.87 -28.53
C GLU A 83 1.69 21.38 -28.73
N VAL A 84 2.41 22.21 -27.96
CA VAL A 84 2.26 23.67 -27.98
C VAL A 84 3.45 24.40 -28.59
N ASP A 85 4.64 23.80 -28.58
CA ASP A 85 5.87 24.44 -29.04
C ASP A 85 6.17 24.17 -30.52
N VAL A 86 6.36 25.25 -31.29
CA VAL A 86 6.54 25.17 -32.74
C VAL A 86 7.89 24.57 -33.15
N VAL A 87 8.94 24.71 -32.33
CA VAL A 87 10.28 24.15 -32.59
C VAL A 87 10.24 22.64 -32.40
N ALA A 88 9.62 22.18 -31.31
CA ALA A 88 9.40 20.77 -31.03
C ALA A 88 8.51 20.12 -32.10
N GLN A 89 7.40 20.76 -32.50
CA GLN A 89 6.53 20.27 -33.59
C GLN A 89 7.29 20.09 -34.91
N ALA A 90 8.12 21.08 -35.29
CA ALA A 90 8.93 20.98 -36.51
C ALA A 90 9.92 19.80 -36.46
N ALA A 91 10.48 19.48 -35.29
CA ALA A 91 11.30 18.29 -35.11
C ALA A 91 10.47 17.00 -35.23
N VAL A 92 9.25 16.98 -34.68
CA VAL A 92 8.34 15.82 -34.73
C VAL A 92 7.92 15.50 -36.16
N ASP A 93 7.64 16.51 -36.98
CA ASP A 93 7.25 16.32 -38.39
C ASP A 93 8.35 15.62 -39.22
N VAL A 94 9.61 15.73 -38.81
CA VAL A 94 10.76 15.15 -39.52
C VAL A 94 11.19 13.80 -38.92
N LEU A 95 11.20 13.68 -37.59
CA LEU A 95 11.82 12.55 -36.88
C LEU A 95 10.82 11.64 -36.16
N GLY A 96 9.59 12.12 -35.95
CA GLY A 96 8.55 11.43 -35.19
C GLY A 96 8.60 11.72 -33.68
N LEU A 97 7.43 11.59 -33.04
CA LEU A 97 7.20 11.96 -31.64
C LEU A 97 8.18 11.30 -30.66
N ALA A 98 8.33 9.97 -30.76
CA ALA A 98 9.15 9.21 -29.81
C ALA A 98 10.64 9.60 -29.81
N VAL A 99 11.18 10.01 -30.97
CA VAL A 99 12.57 10.46 -31.07
C VAL A 99 12.73 11.82 -30.40
N VAL A 100 11.82 12.75 -30.66
CA VAL A 100 11.86 14.10 -30.09
C VAL A 100 11.65 14.08 -28.58
N GLU A 101 10.69 13.29 -28.09
CA GLU A 101 10.44 13.11 -26.65
C GLU A 101 11.70 12.59 -25.93
N ALA A 102 12.34 11.54 -26.45
CA ALA A 102 13.57 11.00 -25.90
C ALA A 102 14.74 12.00 -25.96
N SER A 103 14.85 12.78 -27.03
CA SER A 103 15.88 13.82 -27.16
C SER A 103 15.68 14.96 -26.16
N ILE A 104 14.45 15.45 -25.97
CA ILE A 104 14.14 16.49 -24.99
C ILE A 104 14.37 15.96 -23.57
N GLN A 105 13.95 14.73 -23.27
CA GLN A 105 14.23 14.12 -21.96
C GLN A 105 15.73 14.04 -21.69
N ALA A 106 16.54 13.64 -22.67
CA ALA A 106 17.99 13.59 -22.53
C ALA A 106 18.61 14.99 -22.32
N LEU A 107 18.05 16.04 -22.94
CA LEU A 107 18.46 17.43 -22.68
C LEU A 107 18.16 17.84 -21.23
N ILE A 108 16.98 17.49 -20.69
CA ILE A 108 16.61 17.74 -19.30
C ILE A 108 17.55 17.02 -18.34
N GLU A 109 17.76 15.71 -18.53
CA GLU A 109 18.63 14.90 -17.68
C GLU A 109 20.11 15.29 -17.78
N GLY A 110 20.53 15.87 -18.92
CA GLY A 110 21.89 16.31 -19.17
C GLY A 110 22.20 17.76 -18.78
N ALA A 111 21.20 18.56 -18.45
CA ALA A 111 21.38 19.97 -18.12
C ALA A 111 22.07 20.17 -16.76
N ASP A 112 22.97 21.15 -16.63
CA ASP A 112 23.61 21.48 -15.34
C ASP A 112 22.61 21.94 -14.27
N SER A 113 21.45 22.45 -14.71
CA SER A 113 20.37 22.94 -13.85
C SER A 113 19.36 21.86 -13.46
N HIS A 114 19.55 20.60 -13.87
CA HIS A 114 18.57 19.55 -13.59
C HIS A 114 18.44 19.29 -12.09
N ALA A 115 17.21 19.06 -11.66
CA ALA A 115 16.92 18.72 -10.28
C ALA A 115 15.78 17.70 -10.23
N GLN A 116 15.89 16.78 -9.27
CA GLN A 116 14.81 15.89 -8.92
C GLN A 116 13.90 16.59 -7.92
N CYS A 117 12.70 16.93 -8.37
CA CYS A 117 11.76 17.78 -7.65
C CYS A 117 10.80 16.94 -6.82
N GLN A 118 10.68 17.31 -5.55
CA GLN A 118 9.66 16.78 -4.64
C GLN A 118 8.82 17.95 -4.16
N TYR A 119 7.52 17.88 -4.47
CA TYR A 119 6.58 18.96 -4.16
C TYR A 119 5.83 18.67 -2.86
N PRO A 120 5.62 19.70 -2.01
CA PRO A 120 4.83 19.51 -0.81
C PRO A 120 3.34 19.29 -1.15
N PRO A 121 2.53 18.76 -0.22
CA PRO A 121 1.10 18.66 -0.41
C PRO A 121 0.47 20.04 -0.69
N HIS A 122 -0.60 20.07 -1.48
CA HIS A 122 -1.28 21.31 -1.92
C HIS A 122 -0.38 22.27 -2.70
N ALA A 123 0.59 21.72 -3.42
CA ALA A 123 1.42 22.47 -4.34
C ALA A 123 1.16 22.05 -5.79
N GLU A 124 1.08 23.04 -6.66
CA GLU A 124 1.12 22.89 -8.10
C GLU A 124 2.56 23.13 -8.58
N PRO A 125 3.18 22.20 -9.34
CA PRO A 125 4.54 22.35 -9.81
C PRO A 125 4.66 23.48 -10.83
N VAL A 126 5.74 24.27 -10.71
CA VAL A 126 6.04 25.40 -11.60
C VAL A 126 7.54 25.45 -11.85
N CYS A 127 7.96 25.21 -13.07
CA CYS A 127 9.36 25.32 -13.45
C CYS A 127 9.67 26.79 -13.78
N GLU A 128 10.59 27.42 -13.05
CA GLU A 128 11.07 28.79 -13.31
C GLU A 128 12.60 28.82 -13.44
N VAL A 129 13.11 29.76 -14.26
CA VAL A 129 14.56 29.97 -14.42
C VAL A 129 15.15 30.41 -13.07
N GLY A 130 16.07 29.62 -12.52
CA GLY A 130 16.66 29.83 -11.20
C GLY A 130 15.92 29.14 -10.05
N TRP A 131 14.73 28.57 -10.31
CA TRP A 131 13.96 27.78 -9.36
C TRP A 131 13.25 26.62 -10.09
N VAL A 132 14.04 25.66 -10.55
CA VAL A 132 13.58 24.49 -11.35
C VAL A 132 12.53 23.64 -10.64
N CYS A 133 12.64 23.49 -9.32
CA CYS A 133 11.64 22.81 -8.49
C CYS A 133 10.65 23.79 -7.85
N GLY A 134 10.28 24.83 -8.59
CA GLY A 134 9.32 25.81 -8.14
C GLY A 134 7.91 25.26 -8.00
N PHE A 135 7.11 25.90 -7.16
CA PHE A 135 5.72 25.52 -6.97
C PHE A 135 4.87 26.69 -6.48
N LYS A 136 3.57 26.57 -6.71
CA LYS A 136 2.54 27.47 -6.21
C LYS A 136 1.67 26.71 -5.23
N CYS A 137 1.33 27.31 -4.10
CA CYS A 137 0.39 26.70 -3.18
C CYS A 137 -1.05 26.88 -3.69
N GLU A 138 -1.81 25.80 -3.66
CA GLU A 138 -3.22 25.74 -4.03
C GLU A 138 -4.10 25.61 -2.77
N ASP A 139 -5.41 25.44 -2.97
CA ASP A 139 -6.37 25.14 -1.90
C ASP A 139 -6.38 26.14 -0.73
N GLY A 140 -5.97 27.38 -0.98
CA GLY A 140 -5.88 28.43 0.05
C GLY A 140 -4.68 28.31 0.99
N PHE A 141 -3.73 27.41 0.73
CA PHE A 141 -2.47 27.34 1.44
C PHE A 141 -1.53 28.46 1.02
N THR A 142 -0.60 28.81 1.89
CA THR A 142 0.39 29.86 1.66
C THR A 142 1.80 29.29 1.67
N PRO A 143 2.70 29.80 0.81
CA PRO A 143 4.09 29.32 0.78
C PRO A 143 4.83 29.71 2.06
N TYR A 144 5.58 28.75 2.60
CA TYR A 144 6.46 28.94 3.75
C TYR A 144 7.92 28.75 3.35
N THR A 145 8.73 29.75 3.69
CA THR A 145 10.19 29.76 3.47
C THR A 145 10.91 29.67 4.82
N PRO A 146 11.61 28.57 5.10
CA PRO A 146 12.43 28.47 6.30
C PRO A 146 13.55 29.53 6.32
N PRO A 147 13.95 30.04 7.50
CA PRO A 147 15.08 30.97 7.59
C PRO A 147 16.35 30.40 6.96
N GLY A 148 16.96 31.16 6.05
CA GLY A 148 18.17 30.75 5.34
C GLY A 148 17.92 29.96 4.04
N SER A 149 16.66 29.77 3.65
CA SER A 149 16.30 29.30 2.30
C SER A 149 15.93 30.48 1.40
N ASP A 150 16.29 30.40 0.12
CA ASP A 150 15.97 31.45 -0.87
C ASP A 150 14.57 31.27 -1.48
N HIS A 151 13.99 30.06 -1.34
CA HIS A 151 12.71 29.67 -1.91
C HIS A 151 11.82 28.94 -0.90
N PRO A 152 10.48 28.99 -1.05
CA PRO A 152 9.57 28.27 -0.18
C PRO A 152 9.76 26.75 -0.33
N THR A 153 9.56 26.02 0.76
CA THR A 153 9.74 24.56 0.82
C THR A 153 8.45 23.82 1.19
N GLU A 154 7.44 24.54 1.69
CA GLU A 154 6.19 23.94 2.15
C GLU A 154 5.00 24.86 1.86
N CYS A 155 3.82 24.28 1.68
CA CYS A 155 2.54 24.97 1.68
C CYS A 155 1.86 24.80 3.04
N VAL A 156 1.72 25.89 3.78
CA VAL A 156 1.20 25.88 5.16
C VAL A 156 -0.16 26.54 5.24
N CYS A 157 -0.99 26.07 6.17
CA CYS A 157 -2.25 26.70 6.52
C CYS A 157 -2.10 27.50 7.81
N ASP A 158 -1.71 28.76 7.67
CA ASP A 158 -1.38 29.62 8.80
C ASP A 158 -2.62 30.03 9.62
N LEU A 159 -2.41 30.18 10.93
CA LEU A 159 -3.42 30.69 11.84
C LEU A 159 -3.83 32.12 11.43
N PRO A 160 -5.13 32.49 11.49
CA PRO A 160 -6.25 31.79 12.14
C PRO A 160 -7.00 30.77 11.27
N SER A 161 -6.51 30.48 10.06
CA SER A 161 -7.14 29.52 9.16
C SER A 161 -7.01 28.08 9.69
N THR A 162 -7.84 27.19 9.17
CA THR A 162 -7.82 25.76 9.50
C THR A 162 -8.07 24.96 8.23
N VAL A 163 -7.43 23.80 8.09
CA VAL A 163 -7.66 22.91 6.94
C VAL A 163 -9.00 22.17 7.11
N CYS A 164 -9.86 22.24 6.09
CA CYS A 164 -11.14 21.55 6.03
C CYS A 164 -11.35 20.92 4.65
N ASN A 165 -11.50 19.59 4.58
CA ASN A 165 -11.66 18.84 3.32
C ASN A 165 -10.55 19.16 2.29
N GLY A 166 -9.30 19.29 2.75
CA GLY A 166 -8.18 19.65 1.88
C GLY A 166 -8.07 21.13 1.54
N ILE A 167 -8.99 21.99 1.98
CA ILE A 167 -8.94 23.44 1.72
C ILE A 167 -8.56 24.19 3.00
N CYS A 168 -7.54 25.05 2.93
CA CYS A 168 -7.18 25.99 3.98
C CYS A 168 -8.07 27.24 3.92
N GLY A 169 -8.69 27.61 5.04
CA GLY A 169 -9.52 28.80 5.10
C GLY A 169 -10.11 29.08 6.49
N SER A 170 -10.97 30.10 6.57
CA SER A 170 -11.70 30.44 7.79
C SER A 170 -13.01 29.67 7.88
N PHE A 171 -13.11 28.79 8.87
CA PHE A 171 -14.29 27.96 9.12
C PHE A 171 -14.87 28.25 10.52
N PRO A 172 -15.49 29.42 10.75
CA PRO A 172 -15.95 29.84 12.08
C PRO A 172 -17.01 28.92 12.69
N ASN A 173 -17.77 28.21 11.86
CA ASN A 173 -18.78 27.23 12.28
C ASN A 173 -18.24 25.79 12.32
N GLY A 174 -16.92 25.61 12.23
CA GLY A 174 -16.26 24.31 12.14
C GLY A 174 -16.23 23.74 10.72
N CYS A 175 -15.42 22.69 10.54
CA CYS A 175 -15.31 21.96 9.28
C CYS A 175 -16.45 20.95 9.17
N GLY A 176 -17.35 21.12 8.19
CA GLY A 176 -18.51 20.25 7.95
C GLY A 176 -18.18 18.86 7.40
N SER A 177 -16.95 18.36 7.60
CA SER A 177 -16.51 17.10 7.04
C SER A 177 -16.97 15.94 7.92
N GLN A 178 -17.80 15.08 7.32
CA GLN A 178 -18.55 13.99 7.94
C GLN A 178 -19.78 14.47 8.72
N SER A 179 -20.90 14.64 8.01
CA SER A 179 -22.13 14.11 8.58
C SER A 179 -21.79 12.68 9.01
N ALA A 180 -21.85 12.40 10.31
CA ALA A 180 -21.57 11.07 10.82
C ALA A 180 -22.37 10.11 9.96
N SER A 181 -21.70 9.31 9.12
CA SER A 181 -22.36 8.29 8.32
C SER A 181 -23.21 7.54 9.31
N ARG A 182 -24.53 7.71 9.20
CA ARG A 182 -25.50 7.22 10.17
C ARG A 182 -25.21 5.74 10.23
N ARG A 183 -24.48 5.27 11.26
CA ARG A 183 -24.00 3.89 11.38
C ARG A 183 -25.25 3.06 11.15
N LYS A 184 -25.35 2.48 9.95
CA LYS A 184 -26.50 1.63 9.64
C LYS A 184 -26.37 0.53 10.65
N ARG A 185 -27.34 0.47 11.56
CA ARG A 185 -27.32 -0.51 12.65
C ARG A 185 -27.06 -1.86 11.99
N ALA A 186 -26.10 -2.61 12.52
CA ALA A 186 -25.85 -3.96 12.04
C ALA A 186 -27.20 -4.71 12.06
N PRO A 187 -27.53 -5.45 10.98
CA PRO A 187 -28.76 -6.22 10.96
C PRO A 187 -28.76 -7.21 12.14
N THR A 188 -29.89 -7.27 12.84
CA THR A 188 -30.10 -8.22 13.94
C THR A 188 -30.79 -9.46 13.41
N CYS A 189 -30.10 -10.60 13.44
CA CYS A 189 -30.73 -11.90 13.21
C CYS A 189 -31.52 -12.35 14.45
N ALA A 190 -32.42 -13.32 14.27
CA ALA A 190 -33.08 -13.97 15.40
C ALA A 190 -32.06 -14.65 16.32
N SER A 191 -32.47 -14.93 17.57
CA SER A 191 -31.59 -15.62 18.53
C SER A 191 -31.10 -16.96 17.96
N GLY A 192 -29.81 -17.23 18.08
CA GLY A 192 -29.16 -18.43 17.53
C GLY A 192 -28.72 -18.34 16.07
N LEU A 193 -29.07 -17.27 15.35
CA LEU A 193 -28.65 -17.06 13.96
C LEU A 193 -27.53 -16.03 13.85
N THR A 194 -26.63 -16.23 12.88
CA THR A 194 -25.51 -15.34 12.56
C THR A 194 -25.74 -14.67 11.20
N ALA A 195 -25.49 -13.36 11.12
CA ALA A 195 -25.55 -12.63 9.86
C ALA A 195 -24.31 -12.94 9.00
N CYS A 196 -24.49 -13.67 7.91
CA CYS A 196 -23.45 -14.02 6.95
C CYS A 196 -23.61 -13.23 5.64
N GLY A 197 -22.50 -12.93 4.98
CA GLY A 197 -22.51 -12.22 3.70
C GLY A 197 -22.91 -13.14 2.56
N VAL A 198 -23.65 -12.62 1.58
CA VAL A 198 -24.04 -13.37 0.37
C VAL A 198 -23.08 -13.01 -0.77
N PRO A 199 -22.35 -13.97 -1.37
CA PRO A 199 -21.57 -13.74 -2.58
C PRO A 199 -22.43 -13.13 -3.69
N GLY A 200 -21.98 -12.03 -4.31
CA GLY A 200 -22.72 -11.36 -5.39
C GLY A 200 -23.97 -10.58 -4.96
N GLY A 201 -24.23 -10.42 -3.65
CA GLY A 201 -25.35 -9.61 -3.17
C GLY A 201 -25.29 -8.15 -3.66
N SER A 202 -26.45 -7.49 -3.77
CA SER A 202 -26.60 -6.12 -4.29
C SER A 202 -25.53 -5.14 -3.77
N ARG A 203 -24.54 -4.83 -4.61
CA ARG A 203 -23.40 -3.94 -4.31
C ARG A 203 -22.55 -4.38 -3.10
N GLY A 204 -22.41 -5.68 -2.85
CA GLY A 204 -21.65 -6.23 -1.73
C GLY A 204 -22.31 -6.05 -0.37
N LYS A 205 -23.63 -5.81 -0.34
CA LYS A 205 -24.41 -5.53 0.89
C LYS A 205 -25.46 -6.60 1.22
N GLY A 206 -25.48 -7.69 0.45
CA GLY A 206 -26.35 -8.82 0.74
C GLY A 206 -25.91 -9.54 2.01
N TYR A 207 -26.87 -9.87 2.87
CA TYR A 207 -26.65 -10.72 4.03
C TYR A 207 -27.83 -11.67 4.19
N GLU A 208 -27.58 -12.79 4.83
CA GLU A 208 -28.57 -13.76 5.26
C GLU A 208 -28.29 -14.19 6.70
N CYS A 209 -29.32 -14.67 7.38
CA CYS A 209 -29.21 -15.13 8.76
C CYS A 209 -29.18 -16.66 8.77
N LEU A 210 -28.03 -17.24 9.11
CA LEU A 210 -27.80 -18.69 9.09
C LEU A 210 -27.52 -19.22 10.49
N ASP A 211 -27.92 -20.46 10.76
CA ASP A 211 -27.49 -21.21 11.93
C ASP A 211 -26.14 -21.89 11.65
N THR A 212 -25.05 -21.23 12.03
CA THR A 212 -23.68 -21.73 11.81
C THR A 212 -23.32 -22.95 12.68
N THR A 213 -24.25 -23.45 13.50
CA THR A 213 -24.05 -24.67 14.29
C THR A 213 -24.54 -25.94 13.59
N SER A 214 -25.41 -25.78 12.60
CA SER A 214 -26.07 -26.88 11.88
C SER A 214 -26.03 -26.74 10.35
N GLU A 215 -25.74 -25.54 9.82
CA GLU A 215 -25.67 -25.34 8.37
C GLU A 215 -24.40 -25.87 7.73
N LEU A 216 -24.57 -26.56 6.60
CA LEU A 216 -23.48 -27.28 5.92
C LEU A 216 -22.50 -26.32 5.24
N GLU A 217 -23.03 -25.29 4.58
CA GLU A 217 -22.28 -24.32 3.78
C GLU A 217 -21.62 -23.20 4.61
N SER A 218 -21.89 -23.16 5.92
CA SER A 218 -21.37 -22.14 6.85
C SER A 218 -21.20 -22.72 8.25
N CYS A 219 -20.57 -23.89 8.29
CA CYS A 219 -20.36 -24.61 9.54
C CYS A 219 -19.26 -23.94 10.36
N GLY A 220 -19.58 -23.63 11.62
CA GLY A 220 -18.68 -23.01 12.59
C GLY A 220 -18.44 -21.51 12.41
N GLY A 221 -19.07 -20.89 11.42
CA GLY A 221 -18.97 -19.46 11.16
C GLY A 221 -19.47 -19.13 9.76
N CYS A 222 -19.39 -17.86 9.36
CA CYS A 222 -19.73 -17.48 7.99
C CYS A 222 -18.55 -17.79 7.06
N VAL A 223 -18.81 -18.44 5.92
CA VAL A 223 -17.79 -18.56 4.85
C VAL A 223 -17.45 -17.21 4.25
N VAL A 224 -18.46 -16.34 4.10
CA VAL A 224 -18.29 -14.93 3.73
C VAL A 224 -18.74 -14.04 4.89
N SER A 225 -17.82 -13.24 5.41
CA SER A 225 -18.11 -12.29 6.48
C SER A 225 -19.20 -11.29 6.08
N SER A 226 -20.13 -11.00 7.00
CA SER A 226 -21.12 -9.97 6.74
C SER A 226 -20.46 -8.60 6.60
N PRO A 227 -20.92 -7.76 5.65
CA PRO A 227 -20.38 -6.43 5.40
C PRO A 227 -20.66 -5.44 6.56
N PHE A 228 -21.40 -5.88 7.59
CA PHE A 228 -21.76 -5.09 8.77
C PHE A 228 -21.01 -5.49 10.04
N SER A 229 -20.32 -6.62 10.04
CA SER A 229 -19.53 -7.12 11.17
C SER A 229 -18.06 -6.68 11.09
N THR A 230 -17.47 -6.32 12.22
CA THR A 230 -16.03 -6.02 12.31
C THR A 230 -15.21 -7.30 12.17
N PRO A 231 -14.28 -7.39 11.21
CA PRO A 231 -13.64 -8.65 10.80
C PRO A 231 -12.58 -9.19 11.78
N ALA A 232 -12.36 -8.56 12.93
CA ALA A 232 -11.16 -8.83 13.72
C ALA A 232 -11.16 -10.20 14.42
N ASN A 233 -12.32 -10.81 14.75
CA ASN A 233 -12.36 -12.03 15.58
C ASN A 233 -13.55 -12.97 15.29
N ALA A 234 -14.26 -12.81 14.17
CA ALA A 234 -15.33 -13.75 13.84
C ALA A 234 -14.71 -15.07 13.36
N PRO A 235 -15.10 -16.25 13.91
CA PRO A 235 -14.62 -17.52 13.42
C PRO A 235 -15.01 -17.68 11.94
N LEU A 236 -14.02 -17.98 11.10
CA LEU A 236 -14.22 -18.26 9.68
C LEU A 236 -14.93 -19.62 9.56
N GLY A 237 -16.12 -19.60 8.98
CA GLY A 237 -16.86 -20.82 8.67
C GLY A 237 -16.21 -21.61 7.55
N ARG A 238 -16.61 -22.87 7.43
CA ARG A 238 -16.26 -23.72 6.29
C ARG A 238 -17.52 -24.34 5.70
N ASP A 239 -17.51 -24.47 4.39
CA ASP A 239 -18.45 -25.31 3.65
C ASP A 239 -18.01 -26.78 3.78
N CYS A 240 -18.82 -27.58 4.48
CA CYS A 240 -18.57 -29.00 4.66
C CYS A 240 -18.95 -29.84 3.43
N SER A 241 -19.78 -29.33 2.51
CA SER A 241 -20.16 -30.04 1.29
C SER A 241 -19.00 -30.15 0.31
N ALA A 242 -18.08 -29.18 0.35
CA ALA A 242 -16.86 -29.16 -0.44
C ALA A 242 -15.76 -30.16 0.01
N ILE A 243 -16.00 -30.98 1.04
CA ILE A 243 -15.02 -31.99 1.46
C ILE A 243 -14.96 -33.12 0.42
N PRO A 244 -13.80 -33.38 -0.20
CA PRO A 244 -13.69 -34.40 -1.24
C PRO A 244 -13.79 -35.82 -0.67
N HIS A 245 -14.30 -36.75 -1.49
CA HIS A 245 -14.37 -38.19 -1.22
C HIS A 245 -15.27 -38.59 -0.04
N VAL A 246 -16.27 -37.75 0.26
CA VAL A 246 -17.26 -37.97 1.31
C VAL A 246 -18.62 -38.23 0.68
N SER A 247 -19.25 -39.35 1.05
CA SER A 247 -20.59 -39.69 0.57
C SER A 247 -21.69 -39.09 1.46
N SER A 248 -21.39 -38.80 2.72
CA SER A 248 -22.31 -38.09 3.63
C SER A 248 -21.54 -37.33 4.71
N VAL A 249 -21.92 -36.06 4.87
CA VAL A 249 -21.36 -35.10 5.82
C VAL A 249 -22.49 -34.25 6.39
N LEU A 250 -22.33 -33.85 7.64
CA LEU A 250 -23.23 -32.92 8.31
C LEU A 250 -22.44 -31.90 9.14
N CYS A 251 -23.02 -30.73 9.37
CA CYS A 251 -22.52 -29.80 10.37
C CYS A 251 -23.19 -30.12 11.71
N ALA A 252 -22.38 -30.42 12.73
CA ALA A 252 -22.87 -30.61 14.09
C ALA A 252 -21.97 -29.87 15.07
N GLN A 253 -22.60 -29.07 15.93
CA GLN A 253 -21.91 -28.31 16.97
C GLN A 253 -20.77 -27.47 16.39
N SER A 254 -21.04 -26.79 15.28
CA SER A 254 -20.06 -25.90 14.61
C SER A 254 -18.84 -26.64 14.03
N LYS A 255 -18.96 -27.93 13.73
CA LYS A 255 -17.90 -28.76 13.11
C LYS A 255 -18.46 -29.65 12.01
N CYS A 256 -17.70 -29.81 10.94
CA CYS A 256 -17.99 -30.80 9.90
C CYS A 256 -17.76 -32.21 10.46
N VAL A 257 -18.78 -33.05 10.41
CA VAL A 257 -18.74 -34.46 10.82
C VAL A 257 -19.05 -35.31 9.60
N VAL A 258 -18.06 -36.11 9.18
CA VAL A 258 -18.22 -37.08 8.09
C VAL A 258 -18.87 -38.34 8.64
N SER A 259 -20.06 -38.67 8.14
CA SER A 259 -20.80 -39.88 8.54
C SER A 259 -20.50 -41.07 7.64
N ALA A 260 -20.14 -40.84 6.37
CA ALA A 260 -19.75 -41.90 5.43
C ALA A 260 -18.78 -41.37 4.36
N CYS A 261 -17.79 -42.19 3.99
CA CYS A 261 -16.82 -41.89 2.93
C CYS A 261 -17.16 -42.65 1.64
N ASP A 262 -16.71 -42.14 0.50
CA ASP A 262 -16.79 -42.86 -0.77
C ASP A 262 -16.02 -44.19 -0.73
N THR A 263 -16.34 -45.09 -1.66
CA THR A 263 -15.68 -46.40 -1.74
C THR A 263 -14.17 -46.24 -1.91
N GLY A 264 -13.39 -46.90 -1.06
CA GLY A 264 -11.92 -46.82 -1.07
C GLY A 264 -11.33 -45.75 -0.15
N TYR A 265 -12.17 -45.07 0.64
CA TYR A 265 -11.74 -44.01 1.54
C TYR A 265 -12.22 -44.23 2.99
N THR A 266 -11.50 -43.65 3.96
CA THR A 266 -11.88 -43.65 5.39
C THR A 266 -11.66 -42.28 6.03
N ALA A 267 -12.54 -41.90 6.95
CA ALA A 267 -12.43 -40.67 7.71
C ALA A 267 -11.28 -40.76 8.71
N ASP A 268 -10.37 -39.80 8.67
CA ASP A 268 -9.29 -39.62 9.63
C ASP A 268 -9.74 -38.65 10.72
N ALA A 269 -9.67 -39.09 11.97
CA ALA A 269 -10.20 -38.36 13.12
C ALA A 269 -9.10 -37.51 13.77
N ILE A 270 -8.57 -36.51 13.07
CA ILE A 270 -7.66 -35.55 13.70
C ILE A 270 -8.47 -34.39 14.29
N GLY A 271 -8.58 -34.42 15.62
CA GLY A 271 -9.26 -33.41 16.41
C GLY A 271 -8.65 -32.02 16.22
N ALA A 272 -9.54 -31.04 16.05
CA ALA A 272 -9.29 -29.61 15.83
C ALA A 272 -8.84 -29.25 14.40
N ALA A 273 -9.83 -28.95 13.55
CA ALA A 273 -9.76 -28.18 12.29
C ALA A 273 -9.78 -28.93 10.94
N GLY A 274 -9.84 -30.27 10.90
CA GLY A 274 -10.08 -30.95 9.63
C GLY A 274 -10.31 -32.44 9.75
N VAL A 275 -11.46 -32.90 9.27
CA VAL A 275 -11.61 -34.31 8.88
C VAL A 275 -10.93 -34.44 7.52
N SER A 276 -9.82 -35.17 7.47
CA SER A 276 -9.20 -35.59 6.22
C SER A 276 -9.72 -36.97 5.83
N VAL A 277 -9.84 -37.20 4.54
CA VAL A 277 -10.25 -38.50 4.01
C VAL A 277 -9.01 -39.14 3.38
N LEU A 278 -8.61 -40.29 3.89
CA LEU A 278 -7.44 -41.02 3.40
C LEU A 278 -7.88 -42.17 2.51
N ARG A 279 -7.13 -42.39 1.42
CA ARG A 279 -7.29 -43.57 0.57
C ARG A 279 -6.90 -44.79 1.39
N ARG A 280 -7.74 -45.84 1.39
CA ARG A 280 -7.31 -47.16 1.84
C ARG A 280 -6.28 -47.66 0.84
N ASP A 281 -5.02 -47.68 1.25
CA ASP A 281 -4.04 -48.54 0.61
C ASP A 281 -4.51 -49.98 0.85
N VAL A 282 -5.25 -50.52 -0.11
CA VAL A 282 -5.44 -51.96 -0.21
C VAL A 282 -4.05 -52.50 -0.48
N LEU A 283 -3.36 -52.93 0.58
CA LEU A 283 -2.13 -53.67 0.47
C LEU A 283 -2.35 -54.75 -0.57
N ASP A 284 -1.55 -54.61 -1.60
CA ASP A 284 -1.65 -55.21 -2.90
C ASP A 284 -1.50 -56.73 -2.77
N ALA A 285 -2.62 -57.44 -2.61
CA ALA A 285 -2.63 -58.90 -2.65
C ALA A 285 -2.10 -59.43 -4.01
N GLY A 286 -2.02 -58.57 -5.04
CA GLY A 286 -1.41 -58.86 -6.33
C GLY A 286 0.11 -58.65 -6.39
N ALA A 287 0.68 -57.71 -5.63
CA ALA A 287 2.12 -57.40 -5.73
C ALA A 287 3.02 -58.46 -5.08
N ILE A 288 2.52 -59.22 -4.10
CA ILE A 288 3.30 -60.28 -3.44
C ILE A 288 3.49 -61.49 -4.39
N ALA A 289 2.54 -61.73 -5.31
CA ALA A 289 2.67 -62.78 -6.32
C ALA A 289 3.69 -62.42 -7.41
N ALA A 290 3.78 -61.14 -7.80
CA ALA A 290 4.75 -60.67 -8.78
C ALA A 290 6.19 -60.67 -8.22
N ALA A 291 6.37 -60.26 -6.96
CA ALA A 291 7.69 -60.26 -6.32
C ALA A 291 8.27 -61.67 -6.09
N ALA A 292 7.44 -62.71 -5.98
CA ALA A 292 7.90 -64.08 -5.83
C ALA A 292 8.45 -64.69 -7.14
N ALA A 293 7.99 -64.21 -8.31
CA ALA A 293 8.45 -64.69 -9.61
C ALA A 293 9.85 -64.17 -9.98
N ASP A 294 10.20 -62.96 -9.57
CA ASP A 294 11.50 -62.34 -9.88
C ASP A 294 12.66 -62.87 -9.02
N VAL A 295 12.39 -63.37 -7.82
CA VAL A 295 13.44 -63.96 -6.94
C VAL A 295 13.90 -65.33 -7.44
N ALA A 296 13.06 -66.07 -8.16
CA ALA A 296 13.45 -67.37 -8.73
C ALA A 296 14.51 -67.26 -9.83
N ASN A 297 14.51 -66.17 -10.60
CA ASN A 297 15.46 -65.96 -11.71
C ASN A 297 16.83 -65.43 -11.26
N LEU A 298 16.99 -64.98 -10.02
CA LEU A 298 18.26 -64.47 -9.48
C LEU A 298 19.16 -65.54 -8.85
N VAL A 299 18.65 -66.76 -8.62
CA VAL A 299 19.43 -67.85 -7.98
C VAL A 299 20.18 -68.71 -9.01
N GLU A 300 19.88 -68.61 -10.32
CA GLU A 300 20.60 -69.36 -11.37
C GLU A 300 21.76 -68.58 -12.04
N ALA A 301 21.94 -67.29 -11.74
CA ALA A 301 23.00 -66.47 -12.34
C ALA A 301 24.34 -66.51 -11.59
N ASP A 302 24.39 -67.04 -10.36
CA ASP A 302 25.61 -67.04 -9.52
C ASP A 302 26.47 -68.32 -9.65
N ALA A 303 26.10 -69.23 -10.56
CA ALA A 303 26.84 -70.48 -10.79
C ALA A 303 27.88 -70.42 -11.93
N LEU A 304 27.99 -69.31 -12.68
CA LEU A 304 28.89 -69.22 -13.85
C LEU A 304 30.07 -68.23 -13.72
N ALA A 305 30.23 -67.51 -12.60
CA ALA A 305 31.32 -66.55 -12.42
C ALA A 305 32.55 -67.11 -11.64
N ALA A 306 32.62 -68.43 -11.39
CA ALA A 306 33.70 -69.08 -10.62
C ALA A 306 34.68 -69.92 -11.45
N ALA A 307 34.71 -69.79 -12.78
CA ALA A 307 35.72 -70.44 -13.63
C ALA A 307 36.56 -69.39 -14.36
N GLY A 308 37.60 -68.90 -13.68
CA GLY A 308 38.55 -67.95 -14.23
C GLY A 308 39.27 -68.50 -15.47
N VAL A 309 39.26 -67.72 -16.56
CA VAL A 309 40.16 -67.90 -17.68
C VAL A 309 40.74 -66.54 -18.06
N SER A 310 42.02 -66.37 -17.74
CA SER A 310 42.88 -65.30 -18.22
C SER A 310 43.61 -65.84 -19.45
N VAL A 311 43.55 -65.14 -20.59
CA VAL A 311 44.53 -65.32 -21.68
C VAL A 311 44.83 -63.96 -22.32
N LEU A 312 46.13 -63.79 -22.54
CA LEU A 312 46.87 -62.74 -23.24
C LEU A 312 46.29 -62.32 -24.59
#